data_AF-A0A257ANQ3-F1
#
_entry.id   AF-A0A257ANQ3-F1
#
_cell.length_a   1.000
_cell.length_b   1.000
_cell.length_c   1.000
_cell.angle_alpha   90.00
_cell.angle_beta   90.00
_cell.angle_gamma   90.00
#
_symmetry.space_group_name_H-M   'P 1'
#
loop_
_entity.id
_entity.type
_entity.pdbx_description
1 polymer ?
#
loop_
_entity_poly.entity_id
_entity_poly.type
_entity_poly.pdbx_seq_one_letter_code
_entity_poly.pdbx_strand_id
1 'polypeptide(L)'
;MKTGCLCTQCRGVKNLCGRKICPVLLRYKTIKELNLEKVGDILQGSSPPALFVGRYGYPLVNVGPMIPPFEGDTKILDTPEKWKGKTLEEVVKLRMQLIRGSFRVRIDKASENNKLIEDLQLVAMSSNPVTSEAELRGRIIKRITFDPYRSRTTGKDN
;
A
#
# COMPACT_ATOMS: atom_id res chain seq x y z
N MET A 1 17.69 20.43 18.85
CA MET A 1 18.34 19.41 17.98
C MET A 1 17.31 18.90 16.98
N LYS A 2 17.57 18.99 15.67
CA LYS A 2 16.72 18.32 14.67
C LYS A 2 17.03 16.82 14.75
N THR A 3 16.23 16.07 15.51
CA THR A 3 16.30 14.61 15.57
C THR A 3 15.82 14.04 14.24
N GLY A 4 16.70 14.03 13.25
CA GLY A 4 16.42 13.38 11.97
C GLY A 4 16.23 11.88 12.17
N CYS A 5 15.28 11.28 11.45
CA CYS A 5 15.10 9.83 11.44
C CYS A 5 16.42 9.14 11.06
N LEU A 6 16.82 8.12 11.82
CA LEU A 6 18.06 7.36 11.65
C LEU A 6 18.27 6.88 10.19
N CYS A 7 17.19 6.48 9.52
CA CYS A 7 17.20 6.04 8.13
C CYS A 7 17.62 7.16 7.15
N THR A 8 17.23 8.41 7.41
CA THR A 8 17.60 9.58 6.59
C THR A 8 19.08 9.92 6.70
N GLN A 9 19.66 9.73 7.89
CA GLN A 9 21.10 9.89 8.11
C GLN A 9 21.90 8.71 7.54
N CYS A 10 21.35 7.51 7.64
CA CYS A 10 21.95 6.27 7.16
C CYS A 10 22.00 6.18 5.63
N ARG A 11 20.92 6.64 4.96
CA ARG A 11 20.68 6.52 3.49
C ARG A 11 20.85 5.10 2.95
N GLY A 12 20.77 4.09 3.83
CA GLY A 12 20.95 2.68 3.48
C GLY A 12 22.41 2.24 3.30
N VAL A 13 23.40 3.12 3.49
CA VAL A 13 24.83 2.80 3.26
C VAL A 13 25.61 2.67 4.57
N LYS A 14 25.22 3.41 5.62
CA LYS A 14 25.97 3.49 6.88
C LYS A 14 25.64 2.40 7.91
N ASN A 15 24.70 1.50 7.59
CA ASN A 15 24.19 0.46 8.49
C ASN A 15 23.87 0.91 9.94
N LEU A 16 23.39 2.14 10.14
CA LEU A 16 23.14 2.68 11.49
C LEU A 16 22.08 1.91 12.28
N CYS A 17 21.20 1.16 11.60
CA CYS A 17 20.15 0.35 12.22
C CYS A 17 20.58 -1.08 12.57
N GLY A 18 21.79 -1.52 12.21
CA GLY A 18 22.33 -2.85 12.51
C GLY A 18 21.60 -4.03 11.84
N ARG A 19 20.67 -3.78 10.92
CA ARG A 19 19.92 -4.83 10.22
C ARG A 19 20.78 -5.45 9.12
N LYS A 20 20.71 -6.78 8.98
CA LYS A 20 21.40 -7.51 7.89
C LYS A 20 21.02 -6.97 6.50
N ILE A 21 19.75 -6.63 6.31
CA ILE A 21 19.19 -6.09 5.06
C ILE A 21 18.48 -4.77 5.37
N CYS A 22 18.75 -3.74 4.57
CA CYS A 22 18.03 -2.47 4.66
C CYS A 22 16.63 -2.60 4.03
N PRO A 23 15.54 -2.54 4.81
CA PRO A 23 14.18 -2.74 4.28
C PRO A 23 13.75 -1.63 3.32
N VAL A 24 14.29 -0.41 3.46
CA VAL A 24 13.97 0.71 2.56
C VAL A 24 14.55 0.47 1.17
N LEU A 25 15.81 0.04 1.10
CA LEU A 25 16.46 -0.30 -0.16
C LEU A 25 15.84 -1.55 -0.80
N LEU A 26 15.49 -2.54 0.01
CA LEU A 26 14.77 -3.73 -0.48
C LEU A 26 13.45 -3.33 -1.15
N ARG A 27 12.61 -2.52 -0.48
CA ARG A 27 11.38 -1.98 -1.08
C ARG A 27 11.63 -1.21 -2.38
N TYR A 28 12.67 -0.36 -2.41
CA TYR A 28 13.02 0.37 -3.63
C TYR A 28 13.33 -0.56 -4.80
N LYS A 29 14.18 -1.58 -4.58
CA LYS A 29 14.52 -2.56 -5.61
C LYS A 29 13.27 -3.28 -6.12
N THR A 30 12.44 -3.80 -5.20
CA THR A 30 11.19 -4.47 -5.55
C THR A 30 10.24 -3.57 -6.35
N ILE A 31 10.02 -2.33 -5.93
CA ILE A 31 9.14 -1.38 -6.64
C ILE A 31 9.70 -1.02 -8.02
N LYS A 32 11.02 -0.93 -8.16
CA LYS A 32 11.68 -0.65 -9.44
C LYS A 32 11.45 -1.79 -10.44
N GLU A 33 11.50 -3.04 -9.98
CA GLU A 33 11.28 -4.25 -10.79
C GLU A 33 9.82 -4.44 -11.24
N LEU A 34 8.85 -3.79 -10.59
CA LEU A 34 7.44 -3.86 -11.01
C LEU A 34 7.20 -3.05 -12.29
N ASN A 35 6.77 -3.71 -13.35
CA ASN A 35 6.42 -3.08 -14.64
C ASN A 35 5.01 -2.46 -14.61
N LEU A 36 4.82 -1.44 -13.77
CA LEU A 36 3.54 -0.73 -13.60
C LEU A 36 3.19 0.23 -14.76
N GLU A 37 4.11 0.46 -15.70
CA GLU A 37 3.87 1.34 -16.87
C GLU A 37 2.83 0.78 -17.84
N LYS A 38 2.57 -0.54 -17.78
CA LYS A 38 1.53 -1.20 -18.55
C LYS A 38 0.13 -1.02 -17.95
N VAL A 39 0.04 -0.54 -16.72
CA VAL A 39 -1.25 -0.26 -16.08
C VAL A 39 -1.71 1.09 -16.59
N GLY A 40 -2.77 1.09 -17.41
CA GLY A 40 -3.41 2.30 -17.91
C GLY A 40 -4.24 3.01 -16.84
N ASP A 41 -5.27 3.72 -17.28
CA ASP A 41 -6.20 4.40 -16.37
C ASP A 41 -7.13 3.42 -15.65
N ILE A 42 -7.23 2.18 -16.15
CA ILE A 42 -8.05 1.13 -15.57
C ILE A 42 -7.12 0.07 -14.98
N LEU A 43 -7.29 -0.19 -13.68
CA LEU A 43 -6.62 -1.26 -12.96
C LEU A 43 -7.59 -2.42 -12.75
N GLN A 44 -7.25 -3.58 -13.31
CA GLN A 44 -8.01 -4.82 -13.15
C GLN A 44 -7.16 -5.90 -12.47
N GLY A 45 -7.78 -6.64 -11.57
CA GLY A 45 -7.15 -7.81 -10.95
C GLY A 45 -7.97 -8.40 -9.81
N SER A 46 -7.46 -9.47 -9.23
CA SER A 46 -8.13 -10.15 -8.10
C SER A 46 -7.66 -9.52 -6.78
N SER A 47 -8.48 -8.65 -6.19
CA SER A 47 -8.16 -8.08 -4.87
C SER A 47 -8.21 -9.19 -3.81
N PRO A 48 -7.18 -9.38 -2.97
CA PRO A 48 -7.31 -10.20 -1.78
C PRO A 48 -8.40 -9.64 -0.86
N PRO A 49 -8.88 -10.44 0.12
CA PRO A 49 -9.86 -10.01 1.09
C PRO A 49 -9.26 -9.04 2.12
N ALA A 50 -8.94 -7.84 1.65
CA ALA A 50 -8.16 -6.86 2.37
C ALA A 50 -8.42 -5.44 1.87
N LEU A 51 -8.34 -4.49 2.80
CA LEU A 51 -8.48 -3.07 2.52
C LEU A 51 -7.38 -2.28 3.21
N PHE A 52 -7.08 -1.08 2.69
CA PHE A 52 -6.14 -0.18 3.31
C PHE A 52 -6.85 0.94 4.07
N VAL A 53 -6.42 1.19 5.31
CA VAL A 53 -6.78 2.38 6.10
C VAL A 53 -5.53 3.18 6.45
N GLY A 54 -5.53 4.45 6.08
CA GLY A 54 -4.43 5.38 6.36
C GLY A 54 -4.49 5.93 7.79
N ARG A 55 -3.34 5.99 8.46
CA ARG A 55 -3.23 6.51 9.83
C ARG A 55 -3.26 8.04 9.97
N TYR A 56 -3.29 8.78 8.86
CA TYR A 56 -3.16 10.24 8.87
C TYR A 56 -4.44 10.92 8.40
N GLY A 57 -4.75 12.07 9.01
CA GLY A 57 -5.88 12.91 8.64
C GLY A 57 -7.14 12.68 9.47
N TYR A 58 -7.12 11.79 10.49
CA TYR A 58 -8.28 11.50 11.34
C TYR A 58 -8.97 12.78 11.84
N PRO A 59 -10.31 12.90 11.73
CA PRO A 59 -11.27 11.87 11.31
C PRO A 59 -11.42 11.66 9.79
N LEU A 60 -10.78 12.47 8.95
CA LEU A 60 -10.76 12.36 7.48
C LEU A 60 -9.56 11.54 6.97
N VAL A 61 -9.75 10.23 6.84
CA VAL A 61 -8.68 9.28 6.52
C VAL A 61 -8.70 8.85 5.06
N ASN A 62 -7.56 8.39 4.55
CA ASN A 62 -7.51 7.74 3.23
C ASN A 62 -7.85 6.26 3.38
N VAL A 63 -8.78 5.77 2.55
CA VAL A 63 -9.16 4.36 2.46
C VAL A 63 -9.16 3.90 1.01
N GLY A 64 -9.03 2.60 0.79
CA GLY A 64 -9.24 2.03 -0.55
C GLY A 64 -8.78 0.59 -0.69
N PRO A 65 -9.02 0.00 -1.87
CA PRO A 65 -8.78 -1.40 -2.12
C PRO A 65 -7.30 -1.65 -2.42
N MET A 66 -6.89 -2.90 -2.28
CA MET A 66 -5.53 -3.35 -2.54
C MET A 66 -5.56 -4.27 -3.76
N ILE A 67 -5.52 -3.71 -4.97
CA ILE A 67 -5.73 -4.47 -6.21
C ILE A 67 -4.36 -4.76 -6.86
N PRO A 68 -3.98 -6.03 -7.09
CA PRO A 68 -2.80 -6.35 -7.90
C PRO A 68 -3.11 -6.20 -9.40
N PRO A 69 -2.12 -5.93 -10.27
CA PRO A 69 -2.31 -5.81 -11.71
C PRO A 69 -2.36 -7.19 -12.41
N PHE A 70 -3.02 -8.17 -11.80
CA PHE A 70 -3.20 -9.52 -12.32
C PHE A 70 -4.37 -10.23 -11.60
N GLU A 71 -4.91 -11.26 -12.25
CA GLU A 71 -5.99 -12.10 -11.71
C GLU A 71 -5.45 -13.45 -11.21
N GLY A 72 -6.19 -14.06 -10.27
CA GLY A 72 -5.90 -15.39 -9.73
C GLY A 72 -6.03 -15.49 -8.22
N ASP A 73 -5.40 -16.52 -7.63
CA ASP A 73 -5.38 -16.67 -6.17
C ASP A 73 -4.38 -15.70 -5.54
N THR A 74 -4.88 -14.55 -5.13
CA THR A 74 -4.11 -13.48 -4.49
C THR A 74 -4.20 -13.50 -2.96
N LYS A 75 -4.81 -14.53 -2.34
CA LYS A 75 -4.93 -14.63 -0.87
C LYS A 75 -3.58 -14.44 -0.18
N ILE A 76 -2.54 -15.08 -0.72
CA ILE A 76 -1.19 -15.03 -0.16
C ILE A 76 -0.61 -13.61 -0.09
N LEU A 77 -1.11 -12.65 -0.87
CA LEU A 77 -0.65 -11.26 -0.83
C LEU A 77 -1.08 -10.53 0.44
N ASP A 78 -2.13 -11.01 1.13
CA ASP A 78 -2.69 -10.40 2.34
C ASP A 78 -3.04 -11.42 3.45
N THR A 79 -2.36 -12.58 3.50
CA THR A 79 -2.50 -13.54 4.60
C THR A 79 -1.18 -13.67 5.37
N PRO A 80 -0.89 -12.78 6.34
CA PRO A 80 0.36 -12.80 7.11
C PRO A 80 0.66 -14.12 7.81
N GLU A 81 -0.37 -14.86 8.21
CA GLU A 81 -0.29 -16.18 8.85
C GLU A 81 0.43 -17.18 7.95
N LYS A 82 0.26 -17.06 6.63
CA LYS A 82 0.92 -17.89 5.61
C LYS A 82 2.33 -17.41 5.25
N TRP A 83 2.81 -16.29 5.80
CA TRP A 83 4.17 -15.80 5.55
C TRP A 83 5.21 -16.37 6.51
N LYS A 84 4.80 -17.15 7.50
CA LYS A 84 5.73 -17.82 8.40
C LYS A 84 6.69 -18.70 7.60
N GLY A 85 7.98 -18.53 7.83
CA GLY A 85 9.05 -19.25 7.09
C GLY A 85 9.48 -18.60 5.78
N LYS A 86 8.81 -17.55 5.31
CA LYS A 86 9.25 -16.75 4.16
C LYS A 86 10.36 -15.77 4.55
N THR A 87 11.24 -15.51 3.58
CA THR A 87 12.27 -14.46 3.69
C THR A 87 11.65 -13.06 3.67
N LEU A 88 12.39 -12.06 4.15
CA LEU A 88 11.92 -10.67 4.13
C LEU A 88 11.68 -10.19 2.68
N GLU A 89 12.53 -10.62 1.76
CA GLU A 89 12.46 -10.36 0.33
C GLU A 89 11.13 -10.84 -0.26
N GLU A 90 10.74 -12.09 0.04
CA GLU A 90 9.46 -12.65 -0.39
C GLU A 90 8.28 -11.86 0.17
N VAL A 91 8.28 -11.56 1.48
CA VAL A 91 7.19 -10.82 2.12
C VAL A 91 7.06 -9.42 1.53
N VAL A 92 8.18 -8.73 1.31
CA VAL A 92 8.18 -7.43 0.64
C VAL A 92 7.65 -7.55 -0.78
N LYS A 93 8.05 -8.57 -1.54
CA LYS A 93 7.55 -8.81 -2.90
C LYS A 93 6.04 -8.99 -2.93
N LEU A 94 5.49 -9.86 -2.08
CA LEU A 94 4.04 -10.10 -1.95
C LEU A 94 3.29 -8.78 -1.70
N ARG A 95 3.76 -7.99 -0.71
CA ARG A 95 3.10 -6.74 -0.35
C ARG A 95 3.26 -5.61 -1.37
N MET A 96 4.39 -5.54 -2.08
CA MET A 96 4.63 -4.48 -3.06
C MET A 96 3.93 -4.71 -4.40
N GLN A 97 3.46 -5.93 -4.68
CA GLN A 97 2.63 -6.23 -5.86
C GLN A 97 1.23 -5.61 -5.80
N LEU A 98 0.75 -5.28 -4.61
CA LEU A 98 -0.58 -4.68 -4.42
C LEU A 98 -0.53 -3.18 -4.73
N ILE A 99 -1.36 -2.75 -5.67
CA ILE A 99 -1.57 -1.33 -5.97
C ILE A 99 -2.71 -0.83 -5.10
N ARG A 100 -2.47 0.30 -4.45
CA ARG A 100 -3.41 0.90 -3.51
C ARG A 100 -4.18 2.01 -4.20
N GLY A 101 -5.47 1.78 -4.45
CA GLY A 101 -6.40 2.88 -4.70
C GLY A 101 -6.63 3.64 -3.39
N SER A 102 -6.72 4.96 -3.41
CA SER A 102 -6.99 5.73 -2.19
C SER A 102 -7.91 6.92 -2.44
N PHE A 103 -8.97 7.02 -1.65
CA PHE A 103 -9.85 8.17 -1.57
C PHE A 103 -10.06 8.57 -0.11
N ARG A 104 -10.50 9.82 0.13
CA ARG A 104 -10.71 10.34 1.49
C ARG A 104 -12.13 10.06 1.95
N VAL A 105 -12.25 9.54 3.16
CA VAL A 105 -13.53 9.28 3.84
C VAL A 105 -13.46 9.84 5.25
N ARG A 106 -14.53 10.50 5.67
CA ARG A 106 -14.71 10.92 7.06
C ARG A 106 -15.34 9.76 7.83
N ILE A 107 -14.76 9.39 8.97
CA ILE A 107 -15.15 8.16 9.69
C ILE A 107 -16.61 8.17 10.17
N ASP A 108 -17.12 9.35 10.52
CA ASP A 108 -18.52 9.62 10.88
C ASP A 108 -19.50 9.31 9.73
N LYS A 109 -19.02 9.35 8.49
CA LYS A 109 -19.80 9.10 7.28
C LYS A 109 -19.58 7.70 6.70
N ALA A 110 -18.79 6.85 7.37
CA ALA A 110 -18.48 5.52 6.87
C ALA A 110 -19.69 4.58 6.84
N SER A 111 -20.74 4.90 7.60
CA SER A 111 -22.01 4.18 7.64
C SER A 111 -23.07 4.78 6.71
N GLU A 112 -22.79 5.91 6.05
CA GLU A 112 -23.70 6.48 5.05
C GLU A 112 -23.63 5.66 3.75
N ASN A 113 -24.75 5.53 3.03
CA ASN A 113 -24.84 4.81 1.76
C ASN A 113 -23.89 5.43 0.72
N ASN A 114 -22.68 4.89 0.64
CA ASN A 114 -21.68 5.23 -0.34
C ASN A 114 -21.22 3.93 -0.97
N LYS A 115 -21.57 3.75 -2.24
CA LYS A 115 -21.27 2.56 -3.03
C LYS A 115 -19.81 2.13 -2.94
N LEU A 116 -18.86 3.07 -2.97
CA LEU A 116 -17.43 2.73 -2.87
C LEU A 116 -17.04 2.16 -1.50
N ILE A 117 -17.71 2.60 -0.43
CA ILE A 117 -17.47 2.08 0.92
C ILE A 117 -18.12 0.69 1.06
N GLU A 118 -19.34 0.53 0.53
CA GLU A 118 -20.04 -0.76 0.49
C GLU A 118 -19.21 -1.80 -0.29
N ASP A 119 -18.73 -1.47 -1.48
CA ASP A 119 -17.87 -2.33 -2.30
C ASP A 119 -16.58 -2.71 -1.54
N LEU A 120 -15.97 -1.77 -0.82
CA LEU A 120 -14.81 -2.06 0.03
C LEU A 120 -15.14 -3.00 1.19
N GLN A 121 -16.28 -2.82 1.83
CA GLN A 121 -16.75 -3.69 2.89
C GLN A 121 -16.99 -5.11 2.36
N LEU A 122 -17.58 -5.25 1.16
CA LEU A 122 -17.77 -6.54 0.51
C LEU A 122 -16.44 -7.24 0.20
N VAL A 123 -15.46 -6.52 -0.36
CA VAL A 123 -14.11 -7.07 -0.59
C VAL A 123 -13.48 -7.52 0.72
N ALA A 124 -13.60 -6.73 1.79
CA ALA A 124 -13.03 -7.04 3.10
C ALA A 124 -13.70 -8.24 3.79
N MET A 125 -15.01 -8.42 3.61
CA MET A 125 -15.77 -9.55 4.16
C MET A 125 -15.64 -10.83 3.33
N SER A 126 -15.08 -10.75 2.12
CA SER A 126 -14.93 -11.90 1.26
C SER A 126 -13.97 -12.94 1.85
N SER A 127 -14.26 -14.22 1.66
CA SER A 127 -13.34 -15.32 2.00
C SER A 127 -12.34 -15.62 0.87
N ASN A 128 -12.60 -15.13 -0.33
CA ASN A 128 -11.86 -15.41 -1.55
C ASN A 128 -11.42 -14.11 -2.26
N PRO A 129 -10.35 -14.14 -3.07
CA PRO A 129 -10.00 -13.02 -3.93
C PRO A 129 -11.19 -12.63 -4.79
N VAL A 130 -11.49 -11.33 -4.84
CA VAL A 130 -12.62 -10.77 -5.57
C VAL A 130 -12.10 -10.08 -6.82
N THR A 131 -12.66 -10.42 -7.98
CA THR A 131 -12.39 -9.69 -9.22
C THR A 131 -12.79 -8.24 -9.04
N SER A 132 -11.82 -7.35 -9.14
CA SER A 132 -11.96 -5.93 -8.82
C SER A 132 -11.40 -5.09 -9.95
N GLU A 133 -12.12 -4.01 -10.24
CA GLU A 133 -11.72 -3.00 -11.21
C GLU A 133 -11.73 -1.63 -10.54
N ALA A 134 -10.71 -0.82 -10.83
CA ALA A 134 -10.63 0.54 -10.33
C ALA A 134 -10.18 1.49 -11.45
N GLU A 135 -10.95 2.55 -11.64
CA GLU A 135 -10.57 3.68 -12.48
C GLU A 135 -9.65 4.62 -11.71
N LEU A 136 -8.43 4.78 -12.19
CA LEU A 136 -7.39 5.62 -11.61
C LEU A 136 -7.49 7.03 -12.18
N ARG A 137 -7.63 8.03 -11.29
CA ARG A 137 -7.62 9.46 -11.69
C ARG A 137 -6.25 9.97 -12.17
N GLY A 138 -5.23 9.12 -12.18
CA GLY A 138 -3.88 9.49 -12.57
C GLY A 138 -2.91 8.33 -12.47
N ARG A 139 -1.69 8.54 -12.95
CA ARG A 139 -0.66 7.50 -13.03
C ARG A 139 -0.26 6.97 -11.64
N ILE A 140 0.06 5.68 -11.58
CA ILE A 140 0.56 5.05 -10.36
C ILE A 140 1.93 5.64 -10.00
N ILE A 141 2.02 6.19 -8.78
CA ILE A 141 3.25 6.81 -8.29
C ILE A 141 4.06 5.80 -7.48
N LYS A 142 5.21 5.40 -8.03
CA LYS A 142 6.22 4.59 -7.31
C LYS A 142 6.92 5.45 -6.26
N ARG A 143 6.44 5.44 -5.02
CA ARG A 143 6.97 6.29 -3.95
C ARG A 143 7.76 5.51 -2.90
N ILE A 144 8.99 5.94 -2.65
CA ILE A 144 9.81 5.45 -1.54
C ILE A 144 10.07 6.57 -0.55
N THR A 145 9.88 6.27 0.73
CA THR A 145 10.17 7.18 1.83
C THR A 145 11.14 6.50 2.78
N PHE A 146 12.26 7.16 3.06
CA PHE A 146 13.25 6.67 4.03
C PHE A 146 12.78 6.80 5.47
N ASP A 147 11.92 7.78 5.75
CA ASP A 147 11.26 7.95 7.02
C ASP A 147 9.82 7.39 6.96
N PRO A 148 9.57 6.20 7.53
CA PRO A 148 8.24 5.61 7.50
C PRO A 148 7.24 6.36 8.38
N TYR A 149 7.66 7.27 9.28
CA TYR A 149 6.81 8.01 10.22
C TYR A 149 6.50 9.45 9.79
N ARG A 150 7.05 9.91 8.66
CA ARG A 150 6.76 11.23 8.12
C ARG A 150 5.61 11.15 7.11
N SER A 151 4.41 11.51 7.53
CA SER A 151 3.35 11.89 6.59
C SER A 151 3.73 13.16 5.87
N ARG A 152 3.35 13.26 4.59
CA ARG A 152 2.94 14.57 4.07
C ARG A 152 1.70 14.99 4.85
N THR A 153 1.79 16.05 5.63
CA THR A 153 0.67 16.98 5.66
C THR A 153 0.46 17.39 4.21
N THR A 154 -0.68 17.08 3.61
CA THR A 154 -1.10 17.79 2.41
C THR A 154 -1.49 19.19 2.87
N GLY A 155 -0.48 20.01 3.21
CA GLY A 155 -0.61 21.44 3.15
C GLY A 155 -0.64 21.79 1.67
N LYS A 156 -1.74 22.38 1.23
CA LYS A 156 -1.64 23.49 0.28
C LYS A 156 -0.72 24.50 0.96
N ASP A 157 0.56 24.42 0.67
CA ASP A 157 1.41 25.60 0.74
C ASP A 157 1.27 26.20 -0.66
N ASN A 158 0.62 27.37 -0.69
CA ASN A 158 -0.10 28.08 -1.76
C ASN A 158 -1.56 27.67 -1.99
#